data_AF-A0A7S4KRT5-F1
#
_entry.id   AF-A0A7S4KRT5-F1
#
_cell.length_a   1.000
_cell.length_b   1.000
_cell.length_c   1.000
_cell.angle_alpha   90.00
_cell.angle_beta   90.00
_cell.angle_gamma   90.00
#
_symmetry.space_group_name_H-M   'P 1'
#
loop_
_entity.id
_entity.type
_entity.pdbx_description
1 polymer ?
#
loop_
_entity_poly.entity_id
_entity_poly.type
_entity_poly.pdbx_seq_one_letter_code
_entity_poly.pdbx_strand_id
1 'polypeptide(L)'
;NLSKNWCSLCKEPYNSWDQHRGKRDHVCLEVLFDAICCQARRWKVDGLWRTIFDKKMPVESIFQANDLVDKLRREKLIAALLYLKRKGIIFASLPECAGVPEGMFLRRYTSARAFVSRGCFWMHKMVAYAVTHIFARAEAKHLTAFSQQIASTYNCETVWDLCNFSSLLAVPLGFTPCFFEKGSLVKSILGELNEHIDRVPSDPLRISCSGADTVLADFVARSIIAESIHLRMLEYVARVEPVWREYGFEVIKDQRALDFLPSIQVANLEHLLATKKT
;
A
#
# COMPACT_ATOMS: atom_id res chain seq x y z
N ASN A 1 -23.49 -6.60 19.32
CA ASN A 1 -23.66 -8.00 19.79
C ASN A 1 -22.63 -8.92 19.15
N LEU A 2 -21.39 -8.92 19.65
CA LEU A 2 -20.36 -9.90 19.24
C LEU A 2 -20.30 -11.02 20.29
N SER A 3 -20.10 -12.26 19.84
CA SER A 3 -20.04 -13.43 20.72
C SER A 3 -18.79 -13.40 21.62
N LYS A 4 -18.82 -14.15 22.74
CA LYS A 4 -17.85 -14.07 23.86
C LYS A 4 -16.36 -14.31 23.51
N ASN A 5 -16.03 -14.64 22.26
CA ASN A 5 -14.68 -14.94 21.77
C ASN A 5 -14.43 -14.36 20.36
N TRP A 6 -14.97 -13.18 20.06
CA TRP A 6 -14.80 -12.52 18.76
C TRP A 6 -14.00 -11.24 18.89
N CYS A 7 -13.08 -11.02 17.95
CA CYS A 7 -12.37 -9.75 17.84
C CYS A 7 -13.20 -8.74 17.06
N SER A 8 -13.52 -7.59 17.67
CA SER A 8 -14.25 -6.50 17.00
C SER A 8 -13.49 -5.91 15.82
N LEU A 9 -12.16 -5.95 15.85
CA LEU A 9 -11.27 -5.37 14.85
C LEU A 9 -11.07 -6.29 13.64
N CYS A 10 -10.75 -7.56 13.88
CA CYS A 10 -10.61 -8.56 12.81
C CYS A 10 -11.94 -9.10 12.28
N LYS A 11 -13.03 -9.00 13.07
CA LYS A 11 -14.32 -9.67 12.83
C LYS A 11 -14.16 -11.20 12.68
N GLU A 12 -13.25 -11.76 13.47
CA GLU A 12 -12.92 -13.19 13.49
C GLU A 12 -13.08 -13.78 14.90
N PRO A 13 -13.47 -15.06 15.03
CA PRO A 13 -13.36 -15.78 16.29
C PRO A 13 -11.89 -15.99 16.68
N TYR A 14 -11.63 -16.04 17.98
CA TYR A 14 -10.33 -16.42 18.53
C TYR A 14 -10.47 -17.47 19.63
N ASN A 15 -9.52 -18.42 19.65
CA ASN A 15 -9.42 -19.41 20.73
C ASN A 15 -8.58 -18.90 21.91
N SER A 16 -7.57 -18.07 21.60
CA SER A 16 -6.67 -17.43 22.57
C SER A 16 -6.38 -16.02 22.11
N TRP A 17 -6.50 -15.05 23.03
CA TRP A 17 -6.26 -13.66 22.72
C TRP A 17 -4.81 -13.37 22.35
N ASP A 18 -3.85 -13.95 23.09
CA ASP A 18 -2.42 -13.70 22.86
C ASP A 18 -1.94 -14.19 21.49
N GLN A 19 -2.51 -15.30 21.01
CA GLN A 19 -2.23 -15.79 19.66
C GLN A 19 -2.89 -14.91 18.59
N HIS A 20 -4.11 -14.43 18.86
CA HIS A 20 -4.86 -13.59 17.92
C HIS A 20 -4.18 -12.22 17.71
N ARG A 21 -3.83 -11.52 18.79
CA ARG A 21 -3.13 -10.22 18.71
C ARG A 21 -1.76 -10.31 18.03
N GLY A 22 -1.13 -11.48 18.05
CA GLY A 22 0.13 -11.75 17.37
C GLY A 22 -0.01 -11.95 15.85
N LYS A 23 -1.23 -12.15 15.33
CA LYS A 23 -1.45 -12.30 13.89
C LYS A 23 -1.06 -11.00 13.17
N ARG A 24 -0.24 -11.10 12.11
CA ARG A 24 0.21 -9.95 11.32
C ARG A 24 -0.94 -9.04 10.87
N ASP A 25 -2.05 -9.64 10.47
CA ASP A 25 -3.21 -8.88 10.01
C ASP A 25 -3.87 -8.06 11.13
N HIS A 26 -3.97 -8.64 12.34
CA HIS A 26 -4.42 -7.92 13.53
C HIS A 26 -3.51 -6.73 13.85
N VAL A 27 -2.19 -6.97 13.88
CA VAL A 27 -1.16 -5.94 14.11
C VAL A 27 -1.27 -4.79 13.09
N CYS A 28 -1.64 -5.08 11.84
CA CYS A 28 -1.87 -4.04 10.82
C CYS A 28 -3.16 -3.26 11.04
N LEU A 29 -4.24 -3.91 11.50
CA LEU A 29 -5.46 -3.19 11.86
C LEU A 29 -5.25 -2.31 13.09
N GLU A 30 -4.48 -2.78 14.08
CA GLU A 30 -4.18 -2.05 15.32
C GLU A 30 -3.49 -0.72 15.02
N VAL A 31 -2.43 -0.72 14.20
CA VAL A 31 -1.71 0.53 13.84
C VAL A 31 -2.57 1.53 13.10
N LEU A 32 -3.50 1.08 12.24
CA LEU A 32 -4.43 1.97 11.54
C LEU A 32 -5.53 2.48 12.47
N PHE A 33 -6.06 1.62 13.36
CA PHE A 33 -7.01 2.03 14.39
C PHE A 33 -6.40 3.10 15.30
N ASP A 34 -5.16 2.89 15.74
CA ASP A 34 -4.46 3.86 16.57
C ASP A 34 -4.17 5.16 15.81
N ALA A 35 -3.79 5.07 14.54
CA ALA A 35 -3.60 6.27 13.73
C ALA A 35 -4.89 7.11 13.62
N ILE A 36 -6.06 6.47 13.51
CA ILE A 36 -7.36 7.13 13.40
C ILE A 36 -7.84 7.69 14.74
N CYS A 37 -7.60 6.98 15.84
CA CYS A 37 -8.11 7.32 17.18
C CYS A 37 -7.20 8.26 17.96
N CYS A 38 -5.88 8.14 17.79
CA CYS A 38 -4.90 8.56 18.81
C CYS A 38 -3.98 9.67 18.32
N GLN A 39 -3.78 9.76 17.01
CA GLN A 39 -3.04 10.87 16.44
C GLN A 39 -3.98 12.08 16.34
N ALA A 40 -3.56 13.20 16.92
CA ALA A 40 -4.23 14.48 16.69
C ALA A 40 -4.25 14.71 15.18
N ARG A 41 -5.44 14.58 14.57
CA ARG A 41 -5.58 14.77 13.14
C ARG A 41 -5.10 16.19 12.84
N ARG A 42 -4.17 16.34 11.89
CA ARG A 42 -3.71 17.65 11.40
C ARG A 42 -4.87 18.46 10.78
N TRP A 43 -6.00 17.81 10.53
CA TRP A 43 -7.23 18.35 9.99
C TRP A 43 -8.40 18.02 10.94
N LYS A 44 -9.31 18.98 11.12
CA LYS A 44 -10.54 18.74 11.89
C LYS A 44 -11.54 17.99 11.00
N VAL A 45 -11.92 16.79 11.44
CA VAL A 45 -12.96 15.94 10.85
C VAL A 45 -14.22 16.75 10.59
N ASP A 46 -14.68 17.48 11.60
CA ASP A 46 -15.86 18.33 11.50
C ASP A 46 -15.73 19.44 10.46
N GLY A 47 -14.52 19.92 10.15
CA GLY A 47 -14.29 20.95 9.14
C GLY A 47 -14.31 20.37 7.71
N LEU A 48 -13.71 19.19 7.53
CA LEU A 48 -13.76 18.46 6.26
C LEU A 48 -15.20 18.06 5.94
N TRP A 49 -15.89 17.45 6.92
CA TRP A 49 -17.25 16.99 6.76
C TRP A 49 -18.29 18.11 6.75
N ARG A 50 -18.10 19.23 7.48
CA ARG A 50 -18.96 20.41 7.29
C ARG A 50 -18.96 20.86 5.85
N THR A 51 -17.79 21.04 5.26
CA THR A 51 -17.70 21.51 3.87
C THR A 51 -18.40 20.56 2.88
N ILE A 52 -18.42 19.26 3.16
CA ILE A 52 -19.04 18.24 2.32
C ILE A 52 -20.56 18.14 2.57
N PHE A 53 -20.99 18.07 3.84
CA PHE A 53 -22.39 17.95 4.23
C PHE A 53 -23.16 19.27 4.09
N ASP A 54 -22.52 20.42 4.36
CA ASP A 54 -23.07 21.76 4.12
C ASP A 54 -23.27 22.01 2.61
N LYS A 55 -22.40 21.45 1.77
CA LYS A 55 -22.58 21.44 0.31
C LYS A 55 -23.60 20.40 -0.17
N LYS A 56 -24.20 19.61 0.74
CA LYS A 56 -25.10 18.49 0.44
C LYS A 56 -24.57 17.59 -0.67
N MET A 57 -23.25 17.40 -0.73
CA MET A 57 -22.68 16.52 -1.75
C MET A 57 -23.10 15.08 -1.42
N PRO A 58 -23.77 14.37 -2.35
CA PRO A 58 -24.03 12.94 -2.18
C PRO A 58 -22.71 12.22 -1.91
N VAL A 59 -22.73 11.22 -1.02
CA VAL A 59 -21.54 10.42 -0.71
C VAL A 59 -21.00 9.76 -1.97
N GLU A 60 -21.90 9.40 -2.88
CA GLU A 60 -21.62 8.89 -4.23
C GLU A 60 -20.80 9.89 -5.06
N SER A 61 -21.07 11.20 -4.95
CA SER A 61 -20.32 12.23 -5.67
C SER A 61 -18.90 12.42 -5.13
N ILE A 62 -18.66 12.14 -3.84
CA ILE A 62 -17.33 12.15 -3.24
C ILE A 62 -16.53 10.94 -3.73
N PHE A 63 -17.14 9.76 -3.73
CA PHE A 63 -16.53 8.55 -4.27
C PHE A 63 -16.21 8.72 -5.76
N GLN A 64 -17.15 9.21 -6.56
CA GLN A 64 -16.91 9.51 -7.97
C GLN A 64 -15.78 10.53 -8.19
N ALA A 65 -15.70 11.59 -7.38
CA ALA A 65 -14.63 12.58 -7.49
C ALA A 65 -13.26 11.97 -7.15
N ASN A 66 -13.18 11.15 -6.10
CA ASN A 66 -11.96 10.45 -5.72
C ASN A 66 -11.56 9.41 -6.78
N ASP A 67 -12.53 8.67 -7.32
CA ASP A 67 -12.32 7.69 -8.39
C ASP A 67 -11.74 8.35 -9.65
N LEU A 68 -12.22 9.55 -10.01
CA LEU A 68 -11.67 10.31 -11.14
C LEU A 68 -10.22 10.73 -10.90
N VAL A 69 -9.90 11.18 -9.68
CA VAL A 69 -8.53 11.58 -9.30
C VAL A 69 -7.59 10.36 -9.30
N ASP A 70 -8.03 9.24 -8.75
CA ASP A 70 -7.26 7.99 -8.74
C ASP A 70 -7.05 7.43 -10.13
N LYS A 71 -8.09 7.45 -10.96
CA LYS A 71 -8.00 7.08 -12.38
C LYS A 71 -6.97 7.93 -13.11
N LEU A 72 -7.07 9.26 -13.00
CA LEU A 72 -6.13 10.18 -13.66
C LEU A 72 -4.68 9.97 -13.18
N ARG A 73 -4.49 9.71 -11.88
CA ARG A 73 -3.17 9.43 -11.30
C ARG A 73 -2.57 8.13 -11.86
N ARG A 74 -3.37 7.07 -11.97
CA ARG A 74 -2.97 5.78 -12.56
C ARG A 74 -2.71 5.90 -14.06
N GLU A 75 -3.51 6.68 -14.79
CA GLU A 75 -3.31 6.98 -16.22
C GLU A 75 -1.99 7.71 -16.47
N LYS A 76 -1.62 8.68 -15.61
CA LYS A 76 -0.31 9.35 -15.68
C LYS A 76 0.83 8.38 -15.41
N LEU A 77 0.67 7.50 -14.42
CA LEU A 77 1.67 6.48 -14.07
C LEU A 77 1.92 5.53 -15.24
N ILE A 78 0.87 4.97 -15.84
CA ILE A 78 1.01 4.05 -16.98
C ILE A 78 1.59 4.73 -18.22
N ALA A 79 1.21 5.98 -18.49
CA ALA A 79 1.77 6.76 -19.60
C ALA A 79 3.29 6.99 -19.44
N ALA A 80 3.73 7.30 -18.21
CA ALA A 80 5.15 7.45 -17.90
C ALA A 80 5.91 6.13 -18.03
N LEU A 81 5.34 5.02 -17.55
CA LEU A 81 5.92 3.69 -17.72
C LEU A 81 6.02 3.29 -19.20
N LEU A 82 5.01 3.57 -20.02
CA LEU A 82 5.07 3.33 -21.47
C LEU A 82 6.19 4.14 -22.15
N TYR A 83 6.42 5.39 -21.72
CA TYR A 83 7.53 6.18 -22.20
C TYR A 83 8.88 5.55 -21.81
N LEU A 84 9.07 5.20 -20.54
CA LEU A 84 10.30 4.56 -20.05
C LEU A 84 10.54 3.20 -20.72
N LYS A 85 9.49 2.42 -20.98
CA LYS A 85 9.55 1.18 -21.77
C LYS A 85 10.04 1.44 -23.19
N ARG A 86 9.50 2.44 -23.90
CA ARG A 86 9.94 2.80 -25.26
C ARG A 86 11.40 3.25 -25.30
N LYS A 87 11.91 3.80 -24.21
CA LYS A 87 13.33 4.14 -24.02
C LYS A 87 14.21 2.94 -23.65
N GLY A 88 13.62 1.77 -23.42
CA GLY A 88 14.33 0.57 -22.97
C GLY A 88 14.82 0.65 -21.53
N ILE A 89 14.27 1.53 -20.70
CA ILE A 89 14.67 1.72 -19.28
C ILE A 89 14.04 0.64 -18.39
N ILE A 90 12.86 0.16 -18.76
CA ILE A 90 12.18 -0.96 -18.11
C ILE A 90 11.90 -2.03 -19.15
N PHE A 91 11.85 -3.29 -18.71
CA PHE A 91 11.72 -4.45 -19.58
C PHE A 91 12.88 -4.58 -20.59
N ALA A 92 14.02 -3.98 -20.32
CA ALA A 92 15.25 -4.11 -21.13
C ALA A 92 15.78 -5.55 -21.08
N SER A 93 15.52 -6.22 -19.95
CA SER A 93 15.92 -7.60 -19.68
C SER A 93 14.93 -8.66 -20.18
N LEU A 94 13.85 -8.24 -20.84
CA LEU A 94 12.75 -9.09 -21.33
C LEU A 94 12.68 -9.27 -22.85
N PRO A 95 13.78 -9.42 -23.61
CA PRO A 95 13.64 -9.59 -25.04
C PRO A 95 12.83 -10.87 -25.34
N GLU A 96 11.61 -10.61 -25.81
CA GLU A 96 10.66 -11.44 -26.56
C GLU A 96 10.05 -12.66 -25.83
N CYS A 97 9.02 -12.39 -25.00
CA CYS A 97 8.12 -13.39 -24.41
C CYS A 97 7.23 -14.15 -25.44
N ALA A 98 7.54 -14.11 -26.74
CA ALA A 98 6.79 -14.86 -27.74
C ALA A 98 6.96 -16.37 -27.49
N GLY A 99 5.85 -17.07 -27.21
CA GLY A 99 5.86 -18.52 -26.97
C GLY A 99 6.36 -18.97 -25.59
N VAL A 100 6.33 -18.10 -24.57
CA VAL A 100 6.59 -18.50 -23.17
C VAL A 100 5.29 -19.04 -22.55
N PRO A 101 5.26 -20.30 -22.08
CA PRO A 101 4.09 -20.84 -21.38
C PRO A 101 3.77 -20.08 -20.09
N GLU A 102 2.49 -20.05 -19.71
CA GLU A 102 2.03 -19.45 -18.46
C GLU A 102 2.81 -19.98 -17.24
N GLY A 103 3.16 -19.10 -16.29
CA GLY A 103 3.89 -19.50 -15.08
C GLY A 103 5.40 -19.70 -15.26
N MET A 104 5.94 -19.56 -16.48
CA MET A 104 7.36 -19.79 -16.77
C MET A 104 8.21 -18.51 -16.87
N PHE A 105 7.63 -17.33 -16.64
CA PHE A 105 8.34 -16.06 -16.72
C PHE A 105 9.58 -16.04 -15.80
N LEU A 106 9.41 -16.35 -14.51
CA LEU A 106 10.53 -16.37 -13.56
C LEU A 106 11.45 -17.59 -13.72
N ARG A 107 11.01 -18.65 -14.41
CA ARG A 107 11.85 -19.84 -14.67
C ARG A 107 12.81 -19.60 -15.84
N ARG A 108 12.40 -18.83 -16.85
CA ARG A 108 13.18 -18.64 -18.08
C ARG A 108 14.13 -17.43 -18.03
N TYR A 109 13.84 -16.42 -17.22
CA TYR A 109 14.63 -15.19 -17.15
C TYR A 109 15.36 -15.03 -15.81
N THR A 110 16.62 -15.50 -15.76
CA THR A 110 17.51 -15.32 -14.60
C THR A 110 17.81 -13.85 -14.31
N SER A 111 17.89 -13.01 -15.35
CA SER A 111 18.00 -11.55 -15.24
C SER A 111 16.79 -10.92 -14.53
N ALA A 112 15.57 -11.36 -14.86
CA ALA A 112 14.35 -10.88 -14.20
C ALA A 112 14.37 -11.19 -12.70
N ARG A 113 14.96 -12.31 -12.27
CA ARG A 113 15.12 -12.61 -10.82
C ARG A 113 16.01 -11.60 -10.12
N ALA A 114 17.12 -11.20 -10.75
CA ALA A 114 18.01 -10.20 -10.17
C ALA A 114 17.29 -8.85 -10.00
N PHE A 115 16.49 -8.44 -10.99
CA PHE A 115 15.67 -7.22 -10.90
C PHE A 115 14.53 -7.34 -9.89
N VAL A 116 13.85 -8.49 -9.80
CA VAL A 116 12.85 -8.74 -8.75
C VAL A 116 13.47 -8.60 -7.36
N SER A 117 14.64 -9.20 -7.13
CA SER A 117 15.34 -9.05 -5.85
C SER A 117 15.74 -7.60 -5.58
N ARG A 118 16.32 -6.91 -6.57
CA ARG A 118 16.71 -5.50 -6.47
C ARG A 118 15.52 -4.59 -6.15
N GLY A 119 14.42 -4.78 -6.87
CA GLY A 119 13.20 -4.02 -6.65
C GLY A 119 12.52 -4.36 -5.33
N CYS A 120 12.60 -5.61 -4.86
CA CYS A 120 12.15 -6.00 -3.53
C CYS A 120 12.91 -5.24 -2.44
N PHE A 121 14.25 -5.22 -2.49
CA PHE A 121 15.07 -4.46 -1.55
C PHE A 121 14.77 -2.97 -1.58
N TRP A 122 14.68 -2.39 -2.79
CA TRP A 122 14.38 -0.99 -2.97
C TRP A 122 12.97 -0.63 -2.46
N MET A 123 11.97 -1.46 -2.75
CA MET A 123 10.61 -1.30 -2.24
C MET A 123 10.59 -1.31 -0.72
N HIS A 124 11.24 -2.27 -0.07
CA HIS A 124 11.30 -2.32 1.39
C HIS A 124 11.97 -1.07 1.98
N LYS A 125 13.08 -0.59 1.38
CA LYS A 125 13.75 0.66 1.79
C LYS A 125 12.80 1.86 1.74
N MET A 126 12.11 2.03 0.60
CA MET A 126 11.22 3.17 0.38
C MET A 126 9.94 3.10 1.22
N VAL A 127 9.36 1.91 1.37
CA VAL A 127 8.18 1.67 2.19
C VAL A 127 8.49 1.91 3.66
N ALA A 128 9.60 1.37 4.18
CA ALA A 128 9.98 1.60 5.58
C ALA A 128 10.16 3.09 5.88
N TYR A 129 10.81 3.83 4.97
CA TYR A 129 10.92 5.28 5.08
C TYR A 129 9.54 5.96 5.09
N ALA A 130 8.65 5.65 4.15
CA ALA A 130 7.35 6.29 4.09
C ALA A 130 6.45 5.96 5.29
N VAL A 131 6.39 4.68 5.69
CA VAL A 131 5.52 4.20 6.77
C VAL A 131 5.95 4.75 8.13
N THR A 132 7.26 4.91 8.39
CA THR A 132 7.75 5.57 9.62
C THR A 132 7.34 7.04 9.71
N HIS A 133 7.19 7.74 8.57
CA HIS A 133 6.69 9.11 8.55
C HIS A 133 5.18 9.19 8.71
N ILE A 134 4.43 8.27 8.09
CA ILE A 134 2.97 8.20 8.20
C ILE A 134 2.56 7.83 9.63
N PHE A 135 3.27 6.88 10.25
CA PHE A 135 2.97 6.37 11.58
C PHE A 135 4.12 6.63 12.56
N ALA A 136 4.46 7.91 12.74
CA ALA A 136 5.61 8.34 13.56
C ALA A 136 5.61 7.86 15.03
N ARG A 137 4.46 7.41 15.54
CA ARG A 137 4.29 6.90 16.92
C ARG A 137 4.10 5.39 16.99
N ALA A 138 4.08 4.69 15.86
CA ALA A 138 3.86 3.26 15.84
C ALA A 138 5.12 2.49 16.26
N GLU A 139 4.92 1.42 17.01
CA GLU A 139 5.99 0.51 17.40
C GLU A 139 6.63 -0.19 16.20
N ALA A 140 7.89 -0.62 16.35
CA ALA A 140 8.63 -1.34 15.31
C ALA A 140 7.89 -2.58 14.78
N LYS A 141 7.16 -3.31 15.65
CA LYS A 141 6.36 -4.48 15.26
C LYS A 141 5.25 -4.10 14.26
N HIS A 142 4.58 -2.97 14.48
CA HIS A 142 3.52 -2.44 13.63
C HIS A 142 4.07 -2.01 12.28
N LEU A 143 5.14 -1.20 12.31
CA LEU A 143 5.80 -0.69 11.12
C LEU A 143 6.32 -1.83 10.23
N THR A 144 6.90 -2.87 10.84
CA THR A 144 7.41 -4.04 10.12
C THR A 144 6.27 -4.86 9.51
N ALA A 145 5.22 -5.16 10.28
CA ALA A 145 4.06 -5.91 9.81
C ALA A 145 3.40 -5.21 8.62
N PHE A 146 3.15 -3.90 8.73
CA PHE A 146 2.49 -3.14 7.68
C PHE A 146 3.38 -2.97 6.44
N SER A 147 4.68 -2.73 6.62
CA SER A 147 5.65 -2.67 5.51
C SER A 147 5.69 -3.99 4.73
N GLN A 148 5.60 -5.14 5.41
CA GLN A 148 5.51 -6.45 4.76
C GLN A 148 4.22 -6.64 3.97
N GLN A 149 3.08 -6.12 4.46
CA GLN A 149 1.82 -6.16 3.72
C GLN A 149 1.88 -5.28 2.47
N ILE A 150 2.46 -4.09 2.57
CA ILE A 150 2.65 -3.18 1.42
C ILE A 150 3.56 -3.82 0.36
N ALA A 151 4.66 -4.45 0.76
CA ALA A 151 5.61 -5.10 -0.16
C ALA A 151 5.22 -6.53 -0.57
N SER A 152 4.06 -7.01 -0.13
CA SER A 152 3.60 -8.36 -0.40
C SER A 152 3.34 -8.57 -1.90
N THR A 153 3.51 -9.81 -2.37
CA THR A 153 3.17 -10.17 -3.76
C THR A 153 1.69 -9.92 -4.06
N TYR A 154 0.82 -10.12 -3.06
CA TYR A 154 -0.61 -9.81 -3.16
C TYR A 154 -0.85 -8.34 -3.49
N ASN A 155 -0.26 -7.41 -2.73
CA ASN A 155 -0.45 -6.00 -3.01
C ASN A 155 0.20 -5.57 -4.34
N CYS A 156 1.38 -6.10 -4.68
CA CYS A 156 2.00 -5.85 -5.98
C CYS A 156 1.13 -6.34 -7.14
N GLU A 157 0.41 -7.45 -6.97
CA GLU A 157 -0.55 -7.92 -7.97
C GLU A 157 -1.76 -6.98 -8.09
N THR A 158 -2.28 -6.49 -6.97
CA THR A 158 -3.33 -5.47 -6.98
C THR A 158 -2.89 -4.19 -7.69
N VAL A 159 -1.64 -3.74 -7.46
CA VAL A 159 -1.05 -2.59 -8.18
C VAL A 159 -1.01 -2.85 -9.68
N TRP A 160 -0.60 -4.06 -10.09
CA TRP A 160 -0.55 -4.44 -11.50
C TRP A 160 -1.91 -4.30 -12.17
N ASP A 161 -2.96 -4.83 -11.55
CA ASP A 161 -4.31 -4.81 -12.11
C ASP A 161 -4.92 -3.40 -12.09
N LEU A 162 -4.89 -2.71 -10.95
CA LEU A 162 -5.53 -1.40 -10.82
C LEU A 162 -4.81 -0.31 -11.63
N CYS A 163 -3.50 -0.42 -11.83
CA CYS A 163 -2.75 0.52 -12.67
C CYS A 163 -2.67 0.11 -14.14
N ASN A 164 -3.35 -0.98 -14.54
CA ASN A 164 -3.37 -1.48 -15.91
C ASN A 164 -1.97 -1.76 -16.49
N PHE A 165 -1.08 -2.34 -15.69
CA PHE A 165 0.31 -2.64 -16.10
C PHE A 165 0.38 -3.75 -17.16
N SER A 166 -0.70 -4.51 -17.35
CA SER A 166 -0.87 -5.41 -18.49
C SER A 166 -0.66 -4.72 -19.84
N SER A 167 -1.03 -3.44 -19.97
CA SER A 167 -0.80 -2.64 -21.18
C SER A 167 0.69 -2.40 -21.49
N LEU A 168 1.58 -2.59 -20.51
CA LEU A 168 3.03 -2.54 -20.72
C LEU A 168 3.55 -3.81 -21.39
N LEU A 169 2.81 -4.91 -21.39
CA LEU A 169 3.18 -6.09 -22.15
C LEU A 169 2.67 -5.90 -23.57
N ALA A 170 3.58 -5.85 -24.54
CA ALA A 170 3.18 -6.00 -25.94
C ALA A 170 2.81 -7.47 -26.08
N VAL A 171 1.56 -7.83 -25.78
CA VAL A 171 1.09 -9.22 -25.72
C VAL A 171 1.47 -9.90 -27.04
N PRO A 172 2.47 -10.81 -27.07
CA PRO A 172 2.44 -11.82 -28.11
C PRO A 172 1.22 -12.68 -27.79
N LEU A 173 0.45 -13.09 -28.81
CA LEU A 173 -0.69 -13.99 -28.63
C LEU A 173 -0.36 -15.11 -27.63
N GLY A 174 -0.98 -15.07 -26.43
CA GLY A 174 -0.93 -16.15 -25.44
C GLY A 174 -0.17 -15.92 -24.13
N PHE A 175 0.47 -14.77 -23.86
CA PHE A 175 1.06 -14.51 -22.52
C PHE A 175 0.12 -13.70 -21.61
N THR A 176 -0.39 -14.36 -20.57
CA THR A 176 -1.12 -13.74 -19.46
C THR A 176 -0.39 -14.09 -18.16
N PRO A 177 0.16 -13.10 -17.41
CA PRO A 177 0.89 -13.41 -16.19
C PRO A 177 -0.07 -13.90 -15.10
N CYS A 178 0.31 -14.97 -14.42
CA CYS A 178 -0.43 -15.44 -13.25
C CYS A 178 -0.20 -14.51 -12.04
N PHE A 179 -0.94 -14.72 -10.95
CA PHE A 179 -0.88 -13.90 -9.74
C PHE A 179 0.56 -13.60 -9.25
N PHE A 180 1.39 -14.63 -9.11
CA PHE A 180 2.77 -14.47 -8.63
C PHE A 180 3.66 -13.72 -9.63
N GLU A 181 3.40 -13.91 -10.93
CA GLU A 181 4.15 -13.26 -12.00
C GLU A 181 3.83 -11.77 -12.07
N LYS A 182 2.55 -11.37 -11.95
CA LYS A 182 2.14 -9.96 -11.87
C LYS A 182 2.87 -9.24 -10.74
N GLY A 183 2.84 -9.79 -9.53
CA GLY A 183 3.52 -9.18 -8.39
C GLY A 183 5.04 -9.12 -8.55
N SER A 184 5.63 -10.12 -9.21
CA SER A 184 7.06 -10.14 -9.52
C SER A 184 7.42 -9.14 -10.62
N LEU A 185 6.59 -8.97 -11.63
CA LEU A 185 6.78 -7.99 -12.70
C LEU A 185 6.81 -6.56 -12.14
N VAL A 186 5.92 -6.22 -11.20
CA VAL A 186 5.98 -4.91 -10.50
C VAL A 186 7.33 -4.73 -9.80
N LYS A 187 7.81 -5.76 -9.08
CA LYS A 187 9.13 -5.71 -8.43
C LYS A 187 10.28 -5.63 -9.44
N SER A 188 10.17 -6.30 -10.58
CA SER A 188 11.17 -6.21 -11.65
C SER A 188 11.24 -4.79 -12.22
N ILE A 189 10.10 -4.16 -12.49
CA ILE A 189 10.03 -2.76 -12.94
C ILE A 189 10.76 -1.86 -11.94
N LEU A 190 10.48 -2.00 -10.64
CA LEU A 190 11.17 -1.24 -9.60
C LEU A 190 12.69 -1.51 -9.56
N GLY A 191 13.10 -2.75 -9.81
CA GLY A 191 14.51 -3.13 -9.89
C GLY A 191 15.24 -2.48 -11.06
N GLU A 192 14.63 -2.49 -12.25
CA GLU A 192 15.18 -1.85 -13.45
C GLU A 192 15.24 -0.32 -13.27
N LEU A 193 14.16 0.31 -12.77
CA LEU A 193 14.17 1.73 -12.45
C LEU A 193 15.27 2.08 -11.43
N ASN A 194 15.44 1.26 -10.39
CA ASN A 194 16.48 1.47 -9.38
C ASN A 194 17.91 1.34 -9.96
N GLU A 195 18.15 0.48 -10.95
CA GLU A 195 19.44 0.42 -11.63
C GLU A 195 19.80 1.75 -12.31
N HIS A 196 18.79 2.48 -12.78
CA HIS A 196 18.96 3.79 -13.39
C HIS A 196 19.05 4.94 -12.37
N ILE A 197 18.39 4.83 -11.21
CA ILE A 197 18.37 5.86 -10.15
C ILE A 197 19.65 5.83 -9.32
N ASP A 198 20.00 4.68 -8.74
CA ASP A 198 21.14 4.52 -7.81
C ASP A 198 22.46 4.23 -8.56
N ARG A 199 22.62 4.75 -9.78
CA ARG A 199 23.78 4.44 -10.64
C ARG A 199 25.07 5.10 -10.13
N VAL A 200 26.16 4.33 -10.09
CA VAL A 200 27.52 4.86 -9.87
C VAL A 200 28.05 5.45 -11.19
N PRO A 201 28.58 6.69 -11.23
CA PRO A 201 28.95 7.40 -12.46
C PRO A 201 29.98 6.68 -13.36
N SER A 202 30.73 5.71 -12.84
CA SER A 202 31.85 5.06 -13.52
C SER A 202 31.47 3.86 -14.41
N ASP A 203 30.22 3.37 -14.35
CA ASP A 203 29.79 2.27 -15.23
C ASP A 203 29.32 2.79 -16.60
N PRO A 204 29.75 2.19 -17.73
CA PRO A 204 29.25 2.55 -19.06
C PRO A 204 27.76 2.21 -19.22
N LEU A 205 26.98 3.17 -19.70
CA LEU A 205 25.54 3.01 -19.94
C LEU A 205 25.30 1.97 -21.05
N ARG A 206 24.42 0.98 -20.80
CA ARG A 206 23.88 0.11 -21.86
C ARG A 206 22.98 0.90 -22.83
N ILE A 207 22.41 2.02 -22.38
CA ILE A 207 21.45 2.88 -23.10
C ILE A 207 21.73 4.35 -22.76
N SER A 208 21.79 5.24 -23.75
CA SER A 208 21.90 6.69 -23.51
C SER A 208 20.65 7.21 -22.80
N CYS A 209 20.77 7.58 -21.52
CA CYS A 209 19.67 8.09 -20.70
C CYS A 209 19.88 9.59 -20.46
N SER A 210 18.87 10.42 -20.70
CA SER A 210 18.95 11.85 -20.39
C SER A 210 18.71 12.09 -18.89
N GLY A 211 19.15 13.25 -18.36
CA GLY A 211 18.84 13.61 -16.97
C GLY A 211 17.33 13.67 -16.69
N ALA A 212 16.52 14.04 -17.69
CA ALA A 212 15.07 14.03 -17.58
C ALA A 212 14.50 12.61 -17.44
N ASP A 213 15.09 11.62 -18.11
CA ASP A 213 14.66 10.23 -18.02
C ASP A 213 14.95 9.65 -16.63
N THR A 214 16.09 10.01 -16.01
CA THR A 214 16.41 9.62 -14.62
C THR A 214 15.43 10.23 -13.62
N VAL A 215 15.09 11.52 -13.76
CA VAL A 215 14.09 12.18 -12.90
C VAL A 215 12.73 11.53 -13.06
N LEU A 216 12.32 11.21 -14.29
CA LEU A 216 11.07 10.51 -14.55
C LEU A 216 11.07 9.09 -13.96
N ALA A 217 12.19 8.37 -14.04
CA ALA A 217 12.33 7.04 -13.45
C ALA A 217 12.18 7.09 -11.92
N ASP A 218 12.82 8.03 -11.23
CA ASP A 218 12.64 8.23 -9.78
C ASP A 218 11.19 8.59 -9.42
N PHE A 219 10.58 9.51 -10.17
CA PHE A 219 9.17 9.89 -9.99
C PHE A 219 8.22 8.68 -10.14
N VAL A 220 8.40 7.89 -11.19
CA VAL A 220 7.59 6.69 -11.46
C VAL A 220 7.79 5.65 -10.37
N ALA A 221 9.03 5.38 -9.98
CA ALA A 221 9.33 4.40 -8.93
C ALA A 221 8.66 4.80 -7.61
N ARG A 222 8.78 6.08 -7.20
CA ARG A 222 8.09 6.62 -6.02
C ARG A 222 6.56 6.56 -6.15
N SER A 223 6.03 6.78 -7.35
CA SER A 223 4.58 6.69 -7.60
C SER A 223 4.05 5.27 -7.45
N ILE A 224 4.80 4.25 -7.87
CA ILE A 224 4.46 2.84 -7.64
C ILE A 224 4.46 2.53 -6.14
N ILE A 225 5.44 3.03 -5.38
CA ILE A 225 5.49 2.86 -3.93
C ILE A 225 4.31 3.56 -3.26
N ALA A 226 4.01 4.80 -3.65
CA ALA A 226 2.88 5.56 -3.13
C ALA A 226 1.56 4.82 -3.38
N GLU A 227 1.37 4.25 -4.58
CA GLU A 227 0.18 3.46 -4.87
C GLU A 227 0.11 2.17 -4.04
N SER A 228 1.24 1.48 -3.90
CA SER A 228 1.33 0.28 -3.06
C SER A 228 0.93 0.58 -1.60
N ILE A 229 1.39 1.71 -1.05
CA ILE A 229 1.03 2.17 0.30
C ILE A 229 -0.47 2.53 0.34
N HIS A 230 -0.92 3.33 -0.62
CA HIS A 230 -2.30 3.83 -0.67
C HIS A 230 -3.32 2.70 -0.72
N LEU A 231 -3.12 1.69 -1.58
CA LEU A 231 -4.02 0.55 -1.70
C LEU A 231 -4.11 -0.27 -0.41
N ARG A 232 -3.00 -0.52 0.28
CA ARG A 232 -3.05 -1.19 1.58
C ARG A 232 -3.69 -0.32 2.65
N MET A 233 -3.36 0.96 2.69
CA MET A 233 -4.00 1.88 3.64
C MET A 233 -5.50 1.91 3.45
N LEU A 234 -6.00 2.01 2.22
CA LEU A 234 -7.44 1.99 1.93
C LEU A 234 -8.11 0.72 2.45
N GLU A 235 -7.53 -0.45 2.18
CA GLU A 235 -8.09 -1.73 2.65
C GLU A 235 -8.17 -1.80 4.18
N TYR A 236 -7.08 -1.47 4.88
CA TYR A 236 -7.07 -1.51 6.33
C TYR A 236 -7.96 -0.41 6.94
N VAL A 237 -7.99 0.80 6.37
CA VAL A 237 -8.89 1.87 6.81
C VAL A 237 -10.35 1.44 6.65
N ALA A 238 -10.74 0.84 5.53
CA ALA A 238 -12.12 0.37 5.31
C ALA A 238 -12.55 -0.69 6.33
N ARG A 239 -11.62 -1.50 6.85
CA ARG A 239 -11.88 -2.51 7.89
C ARG A 239 -11.94 -1.90 9.30
N VAL A 240 -11.09 -0.92 9.57
CA VAL A 240 -10.96 -0.26 10.87
C VAL A 240 -12.08 0.76 11.10
N GLU A 241 -12.51 1.44 10.05
CA GLU A 241 -13.42 2.57 10.14
C GLU A 241 -14.79 2.25 10.74
N PRO A 242 -15.47 1.14 10.39
CA PRO A 242 -16.72 0.75 11.03
C PRO A 242 -16.56 0.53 12.54
N VAL A 243 -15.43 -0.05 12.96
CA VAL A 243 -15.12 -0.29 14.37
C VAL A 243 -14.87 1.05 15.09
N TRP A 244 -14.14 1.96 14.45
CA TRP A 244 -14.01 3.32 14.97
C TRP A 244 -15.35 4.07 15.03
N ARG A 245 -16.25 3.88 14.06
CA ARG A 245 -17.57 4.51 14.12
C ARG A 245 -18.42 4.00 15.27
N GLU A 246 -18.42 2.68 15.44
CA GLU A 246 -19.20 1.98 16.45
C GLU A 246 -18.71 2.29 17.86
N TYR A 247 -17.39 2.37 18.06
CA TYR A 247 -16.80 2.46 19.41
C TYR A 247 -15.97 3.72 19.67
N GLY A 248 -15.41 4.33 18.64
CA GLY A 248 -14.54 5.51 18.76
C GLY A 248 -15.29 6.84 18.87
N PHE A 249 -16.54 6.93 18.40
CA PHE A 249 -17.36 8.14 18.61
C PHE A 249 -17.83 8.31 20.05
N GLU A 250 -18.10 7.20 20.74
CA GLU A 250 -18.53 7.23 22.14
C GLU A 250 -17.40 7.70 23.07
N VAL A 251 -16.17 7.24 22.83
CA VAL A 251 -14.95 7.68 23.56
C VAL A 251 -14.67 9.18 23.43
N ILE A 252 -15.05 9.79 22.30
CA ILE A 252 -14.82 11.22 22.03
C ILE A 252 -15.93 12.10 22.65
N LYS A 253 -17.16 11.58 22.78
CA LYS A 253 -18.32 12.36 23.25
C LYS A 253 -18.59 12.21 24.74
N ASP A 254 -18.33 11.05 25.34
CA ASP A 254 -18.60 10.80 26.75
C ASP A 254 -17.53 9.89 27.34
N GLN A 255 -16.75 10.42 28.28
CA GLN A 255 -15.71 9.68 28.97
C GLN A 255 -16.29 8.53 29.82
N ARG A 256 -17.60 8.54 30.14
CA ARG A 256 -18.32 7.45 30.83
C ARG A 256 -18.79 6.35 29.88
N ALA A 257 -18.82 6.60 28.57
CA ALA A 257 -19.14 5.55 27.59
C ALA A 257 -18.06 4.44 27.55
N LEU A 258 -16.88 4.70 28.14
CA LEU A 258 -15.83 3.71 28.37
C LEU A 258 -16.31 2.47 29.13
N ASP A 259 -17.27 2.63 30.04
CA ASP A 259 -17.81 1.53 30.86
C ASP A 259 -18.79 0.63 30.06
N PHE A 260 -19.24 1.10 28.89
CA PHE A 260 -20.19 0.42 28.02
C PHE A 260 -19.56 -0.15 26.75
N LEU A 261 -18.28 0.18 26.50
CA LEU A 261 -17.53 -0.47 25.44
C LEU A 261 -17.40 -1.96 25.77
N PRO A 262 -17.71 -2.89 24.83
CA PRO A 262 -17.25 -4.26 24.97
C PRO A 262 -15.74 -4.23 25.15
N SER A 263 -15.15 -5.27 25.73
CA SER A 263 -13.70 -5.38 25.90
C SER A 263 -13.00 -5.24 24.54
N ILE A 264 -12.72 -4.00 24.13
CA ILE A 264 -11.92 -3.68 22.96
C ILE A 264 -10.53 -3.96 23.44
N GLN A 265 -10.04 -5.14 23.12
CA GLN A 265 -8.73 -5.65 23.54
C GLN A 265 -7.59 -4.93 22.78
N VAL A 266 -7.69 -3.61 22.61
CA VAL A 266 -6.62 -2.78 22.06
C VAL A 266 -5.82 -2.28 23.26
N ALA A 267 -4.64 -2.85 23.47
CA ALA A 267 -3.76 -2.49 24.59
C ALA A 267 -3.40 -0.98 24.59
N ASN A 268 -3.46 -0.33 23.42
CA ASN A 268 -3.13 1.09 23.27
C ASN A 268 -4.26 2.03 23.72
N LEU A 269 -5.52 1.57 23.74
CA LEU A 269 -6.67 2.36 24.19
C LEU A 269 -6.54 2.72 25.68
N GLU A 270 -6.10 1.77 26.51
CA GLU A 270 -5.83 2.01 27.95
C GLU A 270 -4.69 3.03 28.17
N HIS A 271 -3.63 2.97 27.36
CA HIS A 271 -2.49 3.91 27.44
C HIS A 271 -2.86 5.34 27.04
N LEU A 272 -3.75 5.50 26.06
CA LEU A 272 -4.27 6.81 25.64
C LEU A 272 -5.24 7.43 26.64
N LEU A 273 -5.96 6.58 27.38
CA LEU A 273 -6.82 7.02 28.48
C LEU A 273 -6.02 7.48 29.70
N ALA A 274 -4.82 6.92 29.92
CA ALA A 274 -3.92 7.34 30.99
C ALA A 274 -3.23 8.69 30.70
N THR A 275 -2.89 8.98 29.44
CA THR A 275 -2.14 10.18 29.05
C THR A 275 -2.98 11.45 28.90
N LYS A 276 -4.32 11.36 28.91
CA LYS A 276 -5.24 12.52 28.94
C LYS A 276 -5.63 12.99 30.35
N LYS A 277 -5.19 12.31 31.41
CA LYS A 277 -5.45 12.70 32.81
C LYS A 277 -4.42 13.69 33.39
N THR A 278 -3.51 14.21 32.56
CA THR A 278 -2.54 15.27 32.87
C THR A 278 -2.72 16.41 31.88
#